data_AF-A0A7L3KI50-F1
#
_entry.id   AF-A0A7L3KI50-F1
#
_cell.length_a   1.000
_cell.length_b   1.000
_cell.length_c   1.000
_cell.angle_alpha   90.00
_cell.angle_beta   90.00
_cell.angle_gamma   90.00
#
_symmetry.space_group_name_H-M   'P 1'
#
loop_
_entity.id
_entity.type
_entity.pdbx_description
1 polymer ?
#
loop_
_entity_poly.entity_id
_entity_poly.type
_entity_poly.pdbx_seq_one_letter_code
_entity_poly.pdbx_strand_id
1 'polypeptide(L)'
;YLASEHKTFKDFAKKSRLQKVFLTAEISYLTFWQAKSLDPQLRLEHEGFPVPSETKIVITHCYTNRNLAVPRTFSLWSYFGREFEVICHNYLDSHRAEEEKNQWKIITRNPGPEDGTMSERPK
;
A
#
# COMPACT_ATOMS: atom_id res chain seq x y z
N TYR A 1 6.67 -9.99 -6.75
CA TYR A 1 6.75 -9.34 -5.42
C TYR A 1 6.58 -7.84 -5.56
N LEU A 2 5.86 -7.22 -4.62
CA LEU A 2 5.72 -5.76 -4.53
C LEU A 2 7.04 -5.18 -4.01
N ALA A 3 7.58 -4.16 -4.67
CA ALA A 3 8.86 -3.56 -4.34
C ALA A 3 8.84 -2.03 -4.36
N SER A 4 9.77 -1.42 -3.62
CA SER A 4 10.05 0.01 -3.69
C SER A 4 11.52 0.31 -3.38
N GLU A 5 12.01 1.44 -3.83
CA GLU A 5 13.39 1.91 -3.59
C GLU A 5 13.40 3.42 -3.40
N HIS A 6 14.40 3.96 -2.70
CA HIS A 6 14.55 5.40 -2.48
C HIS A 6 14.39 6.19 -3.79
N LYS A 7 13.62 7.27 -3.72
CA LYS A 7 13.47 8.21 -4.82
C LYS A 7 14.84 8.79 -5.18
N THR A 8 15.22 8.73 -6.45
CA THR A 8 16.41 9.39 -6.98
C THR A 8 16.02 10.36 -8.10
N PHE A 9 16.99 11.11 -8.62
CA PHE A 9 16.76 11.97 -9.79
C PHE A 9 16.42 11.19 -11.07
N LYS A 10 16.84 9.92 -11.15
CA LYS A 10 16.56 9.05 -12.30
C LYS A 10 15.34 8.18 -12.07
N ASP A 11 14.97 7.95 -10.81
CA ASP A 11 13.96 6.98 -10.46
C ASP A 11 12.89 7.51 -9.49
N PHE A 12 11.69 7.69 -10.03
CA PHE A 12 10.52 8.25 -9.34
C PHE A 12 9.22 7.88 -10.06
N ALA A 13 8.11 8.02 -9.35
CA ALA A 13 6.77 7.78 -9.88
C ALA A 13 6.40 8.81 -10.97
N LYS A 14 5.90 8.35 -12.12
CA LYS A 14 5.78 9.15 -13.34
C LYS A 14 4.95 10.43 -13.19
N LYS A 15 3.89 10.41 -12.36
CA LYS A 15 2.97 11.54 -12.20
C LYS A 15 3.29 12.37 -10.96
N SER A 16 3.25 11.77 -9.78
CA SER A 16 3.50 12.47 -8.52
C SER A 16 4.95 12.86 -8.28
N ARG A 17 5.90 12.25 -9.03
CA ARG A 17 7.34 12.34 -8.77
C ARG A 17 7.73 11.92 -7.35
N LEU A 18 6.95 11.04 -6.72
CA LEU A 18 7.26 10.46 -5.41
C LEU A 18 8.04 9.15 -5.55
N GLN A 19 8.29 8.48 -4.43
CA GLN A 19 8.94 7.16 -4.44
C GLN A 19 8.04 6.16 -5.17
N LYS A 20 8.54 5.54 -6.25
CA LYS A 20 7.74 4.61 -7.04
C LYS A 20 7.54 3.28 -6.30
N VAL A 21 6.46 2.59 -6.64
CA VAL A 21 6.20 1.21 -6.27
C VAL A 21 6.09 0.40 -7.56
N PHE A 22 6.67 -0.78 -7.59
CA PHE A 22 6.75 -1.63 -8.78
C PHE A 22 6.69 -3.11 -8.43
N LEU A 23 6.55 -3.96 -9.45
CA LEU A 23 6.58 -5.42 -9.31
C LEU A 23 7.89 -5.97 -9.86
N THR A 24 8.47 -6.93 -9.14
CA THR A 24 9.67 -7.68 -9.54
C THR A 24 9.49 -9.17 -9.29
N ALA A 25 10.16 -10.02 -10.06
CA ALA A 25 10.16 -11.47 -9.87
C ALA A 25 11.13 -11.92 -8.76
N GLU A 26 12.09 -11.07 -8.40
CA GLU A 26 13.15 -11.42 -7.44
C GLU A 26 12.77 -11.00 -6.02
N ILE A 27 13.05 -11.86 -5.05
CA ILE A 27 12.95 -11.52 -3.63
C ILE A 27 14.21 -10.76 -3.24
N SER A 28 14.04 -9.58 -2.67
CA SER A 28 15.13 -8.79 -2.10
C SER A 28 14.63 -7.96 -0.92
N TYR A 29 15.52 -7.25 -0.24
CA TYR A 29 15.10 -6.36 0.85
C TYR A 29 14.18 -5.23 0.38
N LEU A 30 14.21 -4.89 -0.92
CA LEU A 30 13.29 -3.94 -1.55
C LEU A 30 11.85 -4.47 -1.65
N THR A 31 11.65 -5.77 -1.42
CA THR A 31 10.33 -6.42 -1.46
C THR A 31 9.72 -6.67 -0.09
N PHE A 32 10.37 -6.19 0.98
CA PHE A 32 9.92 -6.44 2.34
C PHE A 32 8.99 -5.32 2.81
N TRP A 33 7.82 -5.72 3.28
CA TRP A 33 6.78 -4.84 3.78
C TRP A 33 6.29 -5.32 5.13
N GLN A 34 5.94 -4.37 5.98
CA GLN A 34 5.40 -4.63 7.31
C GLN A 34 4.00 -4.02 7.41
N ALA A 35 3.04 -4.84 7.83
CA ALA A 35 1.74 -4.34 8.25
C ALA A 35 1.85 -3.81 9.69
N LYS A 36 1.35 -2.60 9.93
CA LYS A 36 1.33 -1.93 11.22
C LYS A 36 -0.09 -1.51 11.58
N SER A 37 -0.37 -1.46 12.87
CA SER A 37 -1.61 -0.86 13.38
C SER A 37 -1.75 0.58 12.87
N LEU A 38 -2.98 0.96 12.50
CA LEU A 38 -3.29 2.32 12.10
C LEU A 38 -2.96 3.30 13.24
N ASP A 39 -3.43 3.00 14.45
CA ASP A 39 -3.13 3.78 15.64
C ASP A 39 -1.65 3.60 16.03
N PRO A 40 -0.84 4.68 16.03
CA PRO A 40 0.55 4.63 16.47
C PRO A 40 0.75 4.11 17.89
N GLN A 41 -0.19 4.34 18.81
CA GLN A 41 -0.08 3.95 20.21
C GLN A 41 -0.16 2.42 20.38
N LEU A 42 -0.99 1.77 19.56
CA LEU A 42 -1.21 0.32 19.61
C LEU A 42 -0.14 -0.48 18.84
N ARG A 43 0.85 0.17 18.20
CA ARG A 43 1.81 -0.54 17.33
C ARG A 43 2.73 -1.49 18.09
N LEU A 44 3.16 -1.08 19.29
CA LEU A 44 4.01 -1.92 20.13
C LEU A 44 3.22 -3.09 20.72
N GLU A 45 1.99 -2.82 21.14
CA GLU A 45 1.09 -3.81 21.73
C GLU A 45 0.67 -4.88 20.74
N HIS A 46 0.45 -4.50 19.47
CA HIS A 46 0.10 -5.41 18.39
C HIS A 46 1.32 -6.01 17.66
N GLU A 47 2.55 -5.72 18.09
CA GLU A 47 3.74 -6.28 17.47
C GLU A 47 3.79 -7.80 17.67
N GLY A 48 3.98 -8.54 16.58
CA GLY A 48 4.00 -10.01 16.59
C GLY A 48 2.62 -10.68 16.62
N PHE A 49 1.53 -9.93 16.80
CA PHE A 49 0.18 -10.46 16.70
C PHE A 49 -0.27 -10.60 15.23
N PRO A 50 -1.17 -11.56 14.93
CA PRO A 50 -1.73 -11.69 13.59
C PRO A 50 -2.54 -10.43 13.21
N VAL A 51 -2.47 -10.03 11.94
CA VAL A 51 -3.25 -8.90 11.43
C VAL A 51 -4.72 -9.32 11.25
N PRO A 52 -5.69 -8.70 11.94
CA PRO A 52 -7.09 -9.04 11.77
C PRO A 52 -7.58 -8.70 10.35
N SER A 53 -8.46 -9.53 9.80
CA SER A 53 -9.14 -9.21 8.55
C SER A 53 -10.08 -8.03 8.74
N GLU A 54 -10.44 -7.38 7.64
CA GLU A 54 -11.39 -6.27 7.61
C GLU A 54 -11.01 -5.04 8.48
N THR A 55 -9.77 -4.98 8.97
CA THR A 55 -9.28 -3.89 9.80
C THR A 55 -8.37 -2.97 9.00
N LYS A 56 -8.44 -1.67 9.28
CA LYS A 56 -7.57 -0.67 8.67
C LYS A 56 -6.16 -0.78 9.25
N ILE A 57 -5.17 -0.85 8.38
CA ILE A 57 -3.76 -0.95 8.71
C ILE A 57 -2.95 0.04 7.86
N VAL A 58 -1.69 0.21 8.24
CA VAL A 58 -0.68 0.88 7.43
C VAL A 58 0.30 -0.18 6.94
N ILE A 59 0.65 -0.12 5.65
CA ILE A 59 1.65 -1.01 5.06
C ILE A 59 2.93 -0.19 4.85
N THR A 60 3.99 -0.49 5.59
CA THR A 60 5.26 0.24 5.54
C THR A 60 6.32 -0.59 4.82
N HIS A 61 7.02 0.02 3.87
CA HIS A 61 8.20 -0.57 3.24
C HIS A 61 9.35 -0.64 4.24
N CYS A 62 9.90 -1.83 4.48
CA CYS A 62 10.90 -2.06 5.53
C CYS A 62 12.21 -1.30 5.27
N TYR A 63 12.65 -1.22 4.01
CA TYR A 63 13.94 -0.61 3.67
C TYR A 63 13.92 0.92 3.74
N THR A 64 12.82 1.58 3.32
CA THR A 64 12.76 3.05 3.26
C THR A 64 11.92 3.68 4.36
N ASN A 65 11.27 2.87 5.21
CA ASN A 65 10.34 3.30 6.25
C ASN A 65 9.26 4.29 5.71
N ARG A 66 8.81 4.03 4.48
CA ARG A 66 7.74 4.79 3.82
C ARG A 66 6.50 3.93 3.67
N ASN A 67 5.35 4.56 3.88
CA ASN A 67 4.05 3.90 3.82
C ASN A 67 3.59 3.78 2.36
N LEU A 68 2.97 2.66 2.04
CA LEU A 68 2.25 2.48 0.78
C LEU A 68 1.07 3.45 0.75
N ALA A 69 0.91 4.17 -0.35
CA ALA A 69 -0.07 5.23 -0.47
C ALA A 69 -0.72 5.28 -1.85
N VAL A 70 -1.98 5.74 -1.86
CA VAL A 70 -2.70 6.11 -3.08
C VAL A 70 -3.20 7.55 -2.94
N PRO A 71 -2.55 8.54 -3.59
CA PRO A 71 -2.93 9.94 -3.48
C PRO A 71 -4.32 10.26 -4.04
N ARG A 72 -4.88 9.40 -4.92
CA ARG A 72 -6.16 9.55 -5.65
C ARG A 72 -6.29 10.79 -6.55
N THR A 73 -5.32 11.70 -6.52
CA THR A 73 -5.23 12.86 -7.44
C THR A 73 -4.68 12.46 -8.81
N PHE A 74 -3.78 11.47 -8.85
CA PHE A 74 -3.07 11.07 -10.06
C PHE A 74 -3.69 9.78 -10.63
N SER A 75 -4.66 9.94 -11.53
CA SER A 75 -5.25 8.82 -12.26
C SER A 75 -4.68 8.67 -13.66
N LEU A 76 -4.65 7.44 -14.17
CA LEU A 76 -4.28 7.08 -15.54
C LEU A 76 -5.34 6.15 -16.15
N TRP A 77 -5.47 6.20 -17.48
CA TRP A 77 -6.26 5.23 -18.22
C TRP A 77 -5.35 4.09 -18.66
N SER A 78 -5.72 2.86 -18.31
CA SER A 78 -5.10 1.65 -18.84
C SER A 78 -6.15 0.78 -19.54
N TYR A 79 -5.72 -0.37 -20.06
CA TYR A 79 -6.61 -1.37 -20.63
C TYR A 79 -7.67 -1.87 -19.64
N PHE A 80 -7.45 -1.70 -18.33
CA PHE A 80 -8.37 -2.13 -17.27
C PHE A 80 -9.27 -0.99 -16.76
N GLY A 81 -9.20 0.19 -17.39
CA GLY A 81 -10.01 1.36 -17.04
C GLY A 81 -9.21 2.44 -16.33
N ARG A 82 -9.90 3.22 -15.48
CA ARG A 82 -9.28 4.34 -14.75
C ARG A 82 -8.63 3.83 -13.47
N GLU A 83 -7.31 3.89 -13.43
CA GLU A 83 -6.47 3.46 -12.32
C GLU A 83 -5.80 4.64 -11.63
N PHE A 84 -5.30 4.43 -10.42
CA PHE A 84 -4.58 5.45 -9.66
C PHE A 84 -3.12 5.06 -9.47
N GLU A 85 -2.23 6.05 -9.46
CA GLU A 85 -0.81 5.83 -9.17
C GLU A 85 -0.63 5.36 -7.71
N VAL A 86 0.08 4.25 -7.53
CA VAL A 86 0.46 3.71 -6.22
C VAL A 86 1.93 4.09 -5.94
N ILE A 87 2.19 4.64 -4.77
CA ILE A 87 3.50 5.20 -4.41
C ILE A 87 3.86 4.92 -2.95
N CYS A 88 5.11 5.20 -2.57
CA CYS A 88 5.56 5.22 -1.19
C CYS A 88 5.68 6.66 -0.68
N HIS A 89 4.86 7.01 0.32
CA HIS A 89 4.90 8.32 0.97
C HIS A 89 4.17 8.29 2.32
N ASN A 90 4.64 9.11 3.26
CA ASN A 90 4.01 9.24 4.57
C ASN A 90 3.16 10.51 4.55
N TYR A 91 1.86 10.37 4.28
CA TYR A 91 0.89 11.43 4.47
C TYR A 91 0.49 11.45 5.94
N LEU A 92 0.84 12.52 6.63
CA LEU A 92 0.57 12.71 8.04
C LEU A 92 -0.28 13.97 8.22
N ASP A 93 -1.27 13.90 9.10
CA ASP A 93 -2.05 15.06 9.51
C ASP A 93 -1.28 15.96 10.51
N SER A 94 -1.94 17.02 10.99
CA SER A 94 -1.39 17.93 12.00
C SER A 94 -1.01 17.25 13.32
N HIS A 95 -1.58 16.08 13.61
CA HIS A 95 -1.34 15.29 14.81
C HIS A 95 -0.33 14.15 14.57
N ARG A 96 0.32 14.13 13.40
CA ARG A 96 1.28 13.09 12.97
C ARG A 96 0.66 11.70 12.83
N ALA A 97 -0.66 11.61 12.64
CA ALA A 97 -1.35 10.38 12.31
C ALA A 97 -1.44 10.18 10.79
N GLU A 98 -1.39 8.93 10.33
CA GLU A 98 -1.48 8.61 8.90
C GLU A 98 -2.85 8.96 8.31
N GLU A 99 -2.84 9.73 7.21
CA GLU A 99 -4.04 10.08 6.45
C GLU A 99 -4.68 8.86 5.77
N GLU A 100 -5.93 9.02 5.31
CA GLU A 100 -6.67 7.99 4.57
C GLU A 100 -5.92 7.43 3.35
N LYS A 101 -5.08 8.25 2.70
CA LYS A 101 -4.25 7.84 1.55
C LYS A 101 -3.28 6.70 1.89
N ASN A 102 -2.92 6.53 3.17
CA ASN A 102 -2.04 5.48 3.67
C ASN A 102 -2.79 4.32 4.34
N GLN A 103 -4.11 4.38 4.43
CA GLN A 103 -4.91 3.36 5.08
C GLN A 103 -5.24 2.24 4.08
N TRP A 104 -4.92 1.01 4.47
CA TRP A 104 -5.21 -0.20 3.71
C TRP A 104 -6.08 -1.13 4.53
N LYS A 105 -6.93 -1.91 3.87
CA LYS A 105 -7.77 -2.91 4.51
C LYS A 105 -7.50 -4.25 3.84
N ILE A 106 -7.07 -5.24 4.63
CA ILE A 106 -6.86 -6.59 4.12
C ILE A 106 -8.20 -7.32 4.14
N ILE A 107 -8.64 -7.76 2.97
CA ILE A 107 -9.85 -8.54 2.79
C ILE A 107 -9.41 -9.98 2.52
N THR A 108 -9.65 -10.88 3.46
CA THR A 108 -9.52 -12.33 3.25
C THR A 108 -10.82 -12.84 2.63
N ARG A 109 -10.73 -13.52 1.48
CA ARG A 109 -11.84 -14.03 0.64
C ARG A 109 -13.21 -14.17 1.32
N ASN A 110 -14.23 -13.55 0.71
CA ASN A 110 -15.62 -14.04 0.75
C ASN A 110 -15.73 -15.24 -0.23
N PRO A 111 -16.28 -16.41 0.16
CA PRO A 111 -16.46 -17.56 -0.74
C PRO A 111 -17.43 -17.23 -1.87
N GLY A 112 -16.96 -16.51 -2.89
CA GLY A 112 -17.61 -16.52 -4.20
C GLY A 112 -17.55 -17.93 -4.81
N PRO A 113 -18.45 -18.26 -5.75
CA PRO A 113 -18.47 -19.56 -6.42
C PRO A 113 -17.09 -19.88 -7.00
N GLU A 114 -16.77 -21.16 -7.09
CA GLU A 114 -15.37 -21.66 -7.14
C GLU A 114 -14.50 -21.07 -8.26
N ASP A 115 -15.11 -20.54 -9.33
CA ASP A 115 -14.45 -19.94 -10.51
C ASP A 115 -14.52 -18.40 -10.60
N GLY A 116 -15.05 -17.70 -9.60
CA GLY A 116 -15.17 -16.24 -9.61
C GLY A 116 -13.80 -15.55 -9.48
N THR A 117 -13.35 -14.86 -10.53
CA THR A 117 -12.16 -14.01 -10.43
C THR A 117 -12.47 -12.73 -9.63
N MET A 118 -11.46 -12.18 -8.95
CA MET A 118 -11.56 -10.95 -8.13
C MET A 118 -12.15 -9.71 -8.87
N SER A 119 -12.30 -9.80 -10.20
CA SER A 119 -12.92 -8.82 -11.08
C SER A 119 -14.45 -8.76 -11.00
N GLU A 120 -15.13 -9.74 -10.39
CA GLU A 120 -16.61 -9.82 -10.33
C GLU A 120 -17.23 -9.10 -9.11
N ARG A 121 -16.71 -7.95 -8.69
CA ARG A 121 -17.37 -7.17 -7.64
C ARG A 121 -18.44 -6.24 -8.24
N PRO A 122 -19.65 -6.16 -7.65
CA PRO A 122 -20.61 -5.13 -8.04
C PRO A 122 -20.09 -3.73 -7.70
N LYS A 123 -20.55 -2.75 -8.49
CA LYS A 123 -20.16 -1.32 -8.45
C LYS A 123 -20.37 -0.69 -7.08
#